data_AF-A0A401R4C0-F1
#
_entry.id   AF-A0A401R4C0-F1
#
_cell.length_a   1.000
_cell.length_b   1.000
_cell.length_c   1.000
_cell.angle_alpha   90.00
_cell.angle_beta   90.00
_cell.angle_gamma   90.00
#
_symmetry.space_group_name_H-M   'P 1'
#
loop_
_entity.id
_entity.type
_entity.pdbx_description
1 polymer ?
#
loop_
_entity_poly.entity_id
_entity_poly.type
_entity_poly.pdbx_seq_one_letter_code
_entity_poly.pdbx_strand_id
1 'polypeptide(L)'
;MGDSEAFRAAVSARAAAMLDNNTSPYEPALEILGLVSGGLPLDNGDEALESLALIWGELTDWVELRPAETDQAETHMVTAAREWLTVEGDREAEARYLGRWLHEILGFERPVLRQT
;
A
#
# COMPACT_ATOMS: atom_id res chain seq x y z
N MET A 1 -3.55 14.31 16.80
CA MET A 1 -3.15 14.92 15.51
C MET A 1 -1.73 14.53 15.10
N GLY A 2 -0.78 14.33 16.03
CA GLY A 2 0.60 13.96 15.69
C GLY A 2 0.82 12.53 15.13
N ASP A 3 0.05 11.54 15.58
CA ASP A 3 0.35 10.13 15.24
C ASP A 3 -0.01 9.76 13.79
N SER A 4 -1.08 10.34 13.24
CA SER A 4 -1.51 10.07 11.85
C SER A 4 -0.59 10.75 10.81
N GLU A 5 -0.10 11.95 11.10
CA GLU A 5 0.85 12.67 10.25
C GLU A 5 2.23 11.99 10.27
N ALA A 6 2.70 11.58 11.46
CA ALA A 6 3.94 10.83 11.60
C ALA A 6 3.89 9.47 10.90
N PHE A 7 2.76 8.76 10.99
CA PHE A 7 2.52 7.52 10.28
C PHE A 7 2.60 7.72 8.75
N ARG A 8 1.86 8.71 8.24
CA ARG A 8 1.84 9.09 6.82
C ARG A 8 3.25 9.38 6.29
N ALA A 9 3.97 10.26 6.98
CA ALA A 9 5.37 10.56 6.68
C ALA A 9 6.27 9.31 6.69
N ALA A 10 6.03 8.37 7.60
CA ALA A 10 6.79 7.12 7.66
C ALA A 10 6.51 6.22 6.44
N VAL A 11 5.26 6.07 6.01
CA VAL A 11 4.88 5.32 4.80
C VAL A 11 5.52 5.96 3.56
N SER A 12 5.42 7.29 3.43
CA SER A 12 5.97 8.01 2.29
C SER A 12 7.49 8.00 2.23
N ALA A 13 8.18 7.97 3.37
CA ALA A 13 9.62 7.78 3.39
C ALA A 13 10.04 6.42 2.78
N ARG A 14 9.30 5.33 3.07
CA ARG A 14 9.57 4.00 2.46
C ARG A 14 9.20 3.98 0.99
N ALA A 15 8.05 4.54 0.63
CA ALA A 15 7.63 4.64 -0.77
C ALA A 15 8.67 5.43 -1.60
N ALA A 16 9.23 6.50 -1.04
CA ALA A 16 10.30 7.25 -1.70
C ALA A 16 11.59 6.42 -1.84
N ALA A 17 11.93 5.60 -0.85
CA ALA A 17 13.10 4.72 -0.93
C ALA A 17 12.98 3.68 -2.06
N MET A 18 11.78 3.20 -2.38
CA MET A 18 11.56 2.30 -3.53
C MET A 18 11.87 2.94 -4.89
N LEU A 19 11.88 4.27 -4.97
CA LEU A 19 12.20 4.97 -6.22
C LEU A 19 13.71 5.09 -6.46
N ASP A 20 14.54 4.71 -5.49
CA ASP A 20 15.98 4.55 -5.69
C ASP A 20 16.26 3.21 -6.37
N ASN A 21 16.62 3.25 -7.66
CA ASN A 21 16.86 2.07 -8.49
C ASN A 21 18.08 1.21 -8.06
N ASN A 22 18.76 1.57 -6.97
CA ASN A 22 19.93 0.85 -6.49
C ASN A 22 19.59 -0.28 -5.50
N THR A 23 18.35 -0.38 -5.05
CA THR A 23 17.91 -1.39 -4.07
C THR A 23 16.58 -2.00 -4.48
N SER A 24 16.36 -3.27 -4.13
CA SER A 24 15.06 -3.92 -4.32
C SER A 24 13.97 -3.15 -3.55
N PRO A 25 12.79 -2.91 -4.15
CA PRO A 25 11.66 -2.28 -3.47
C PRO A 25 10.99 -3.20 -2.44
N TYR A 26 11.38 -4.48 -2.38
CA TYR A 26 10.82 -5.48 -1.48
C TYR A 26 10.96 -5.12 0.00
N GLU A 27 12.17 -4.75 0.44
CA GLU A 27 12.43 -4.42 1.85
C GLU A 27 11.62 -3.19 2.31
N PRO A 28 11.61 -2.06 1.58
CA PRO A 28 10.69 -0.96 1.91
C PRO A 28 9.21 -1.36 1.90
N ALA A 29 8.80 -2.34 1.08
CA ALA A 29 7.40 -2.77 1.00
C ALA A 29 7.01 -3.57 2.25
N LEU A 30 7.89 -4.46 2.71
CA LEU A 30 7.74 -5.16 3.99
C LEU A 30 7.72 -4.19 5.17
N GLU A 31 8.56 -3.14 5.14
CA GLU A 31 8.52 -2.11 6.18
C GLU A 31 7.17 -1.38 6.21
N ILE A 32 6.62 -1.00 5.04
CA ILE A 32 5.28 -0.39 4.98
C ILE A 32 4.25 -1.37 5.53
N LEU A 33 4.28 -2.64 5.12
CA LEU A 33 3.38 -3.68 5.61
C LEU A 33 3.43 -3.80 7.14
N GLY A 34 4.63 -3.76 7.73
CA GLY A 34 4.82 -3.76 9.18
C GLY A 34 4.21 -2.53 9.86
N LEU A 35 4.33 -1.34 9.26
CA LEU A 35 3.75 -0.11 9.79
C LEU A 35 2.22 -0.14 9.76
N VAL A 36 1.63 -0.51 8.62
CA VAL A 36 0.16 -0.53 8.44
C VAL A 36 -0.49 -1.65 9.25
N SER A 37 0.19 -2.78 9.45
CA SER A 37 -0.30 -3.92 10.25
C SER A 37 -0.08 -3.73 11.76
N GLY A 38 0.90 -2.92 12.16
CA GLY A 38 1.23 -2.63 13.56
C GLY A 38 0.52 -1.40 14.15
N GLY A 39 -0.27 -0.69 13.36
CA GLY A 39 -1.04 0.49 13.79
C GLY A 39 -2.05 0.16 14.91
N LEU A 40 -2.22 1.11 15.84
CA LEU A 40 -3.09 1.07 17.02
C LEU A 40 -4.49 0.46 16.78
N PRO A 41 -5.14 -0.11 17.84
CA PRO A 41 -6.45 -0.73 17.70
C PRO A 41 -7.45 0.23 17.07
N LEU A 42 -8.06 -0.26 15.99
CA LEU A 42 -9.07 0.36 15.15
C LEU A 42 -10.29 0.79 15.98
N ASP A 43 -10.28 1.98 16.57
CA ASP A 43 -11.50 2.54 17.18
C ASP A 43 -12.36 3.31 16.16
N ASN A 44 -11.98 3.29 14.88
CA ASN A 44 -12.69 3.98 13.82
C ASN A 44 -12.14 3.60 12.44
N GLY A 45 -12.49 2.40 11.96
CA GLY A 45 -12.49 1.94 10.56
C GLY A 45 -11.79 2.84 9.54
N ASP A 46 -10.46 2.93 9.61
CA ASP A 46 -9.69 3.64 8.60
C ASP A 46 -9.45 2.66 7.44
N GLU A 47 -10.46 2.51 6.59
CA GLU A 47 -10.45 1.66 5.39
C GLU A 47 -9.19 1.85 4.54
N ALA A 48 -8.54 3.02 4.64
CA ALA A 48 -7.28 3.32 3.99
C ALA A 48 -6.09 2.49 4.52
N LEU A 49 -6.00 2.28 5.85
CA LEU A 49 -4.93 1.48 6.46
C LEU A 49 -5.08 0.00 6.09
N GLU A 50 -6.31 -0.51 6.13
CA GLU A 50 -6.62 -1.87 5.68
C GLU A 50 -6.30 -2.06 4.20
N SER A 51 -6.69 -1.09 3.36
CA SER A 51 -6.40 -1.14 1.92
C SER A 51 -4.90 -1.13 1.65
N LEU A 52 -4.13 -0.31 2.35
CA LEU A 52 -2.67 -0.31 2.24
C LEU A 52 -2.07 -1.64 2.71
N ALA A 53 -2.54 -2.20 3.82
CA ALA A 53 -2.09 -3.52 4.29
C ALA A 53 -2.33 -4.62 3.25
N LEU A 54 -3.50 -4.63 2.62
CA LEU A 54 -3.83 -5.58 1.56
C LEU A 54 -2.96 -5.38 0.31
N ILE A 55 -2.76 -4.15 -0.13
CA ILE A 55 -1.92 -3.85 -1.30
C ILE A 55 -0.49 -4.32 -1.07
N TRP A 56 0.13 -3.90 0.04
CA TRP A 56 1.53 -4.22 0.30
C TRP A 56 1.72 -5.69 0.64
N GLY A 57 0.78 -6.31 1.36
CA GLY A 57 0.78 -7.75 1.64
C GLY A 57 0.71 -8.58 0.36
N GLU A 58 -0.22 -8.30 -0.55
CA GLU A 58 -0.33 -9.05 -1.81
C GLU A 58 0.92 -8.88 -2.67
N LEU A 59 1.51 -7.68 -2.72
CA LEU A 59 2.73 -7.45 -3.51
C LEU A 59 3.94 -8.17 -2.91
N THR A 60 4.10 -8.20 -1.59
CA THR A 60 5.20 -8.94 -0.94
C THR A 60 4.99 -10.45 -1.07
N ASP A 61 3.76 -10.94 -0.87
CA ASP A 61 3.39 -12.34 -1.05
C ASP A 61 3.62 -12.78 -2.51
N TRP A 62 3.40 -11.90 -3.48
CA TRP A 62 3.70 -12.19 -4.88
C TRP A 62 5.19 -12.54 -5.06
N VAL A 63 6.10 -11.72 -4.53
CA VAL A 63 7.55 -12.00 -4.60
C VAL A 63 7.89 -13.33 -3.92
N GLU A 64 7.32 -13.59 -2.74
CA GLU A 64 7.61 -14.79 -1.96
C GLU A 64 7.04 -16.08 -2.58
N LEU A 65 5.80 -16.04 -3.06
CA LEU A 65 5.04 -17.20 -3.54
C LEU A 65 5.29 -17.49 -5.03
N ARG A 66 5.68 -16.48 -5.81
CA ARG A 66 5.91 -16.60 -7.26
C ARG A 66 7.26 -15.96 -7.64
N PRO A 67 8.40 -16.54 -7.22
CA PRO A 67 9.74 -15.95 -7.43
C PRO A 67 10.16 -15.83 -8.91
N ALA A 68 9.48 -16.52 -9.84
CA ALA A 68 9.68 -16.33 -11.27
C ALA A 68 9.12 -14.99 -11.78
N GLU A 69 8.24 -14.35 -11.00
CA GLU A 69 7.54 -13.09 -11.33
C GLU A 69 8.06 -11.92 -10.48
N THR A 70 9.21 -12.06 -9.79
CA THR A 70 9.78 -11.04 -8.90
C THR A 70 9.92 -9.69 -9.59
N ASP A 71 10.52 -9.63 -10.78
CA ASP A 71 10.72 -8.37 -11.52
C ASP A 71 9.37 -7.66 -11.80
N GLN A 72 8.31 -8.43 -12.05
CA GLN A 72 6.97 -7.90 -12.25
C GLN A 72 6.39 -7.35 -10.95
N ALA A 73 6.45 -8.12 -9.86
CA ALA A 73 5.97 -7.70 -8.55
C ALA A 73 6.71 -6.44 -8.06
N GLU A 74 8.04 -6.38 -8.22
CA GLU A 74 8.85 -5.21 -7.89
C GLU A 74 8.49 -3.99 -8.75
N THR A 75 8.21 -4.18 -10.04
CA THR A 75 7.71 -3.11 -10.91
C THR A 75 6.38 -2.55 -10.42
N HIS A 76 5.48 -3.43 -9.94
CA HIS A 76 4.23 -3.01 -9.32
C HIS A 76 4.46 -2.24 -8.01
N MET A 77 5.38 -2.69 -7.15
CA MET A 77 5.73 -1.97 -5.91
C MET A 77 6.21 -0.55 -6.20
N VAL A 78 7.14 -0.38 -7.15
CA VAL A 78 7.66 0.94 -7.56
C VAL A 78 6.54 1.82 -8.12
N THR A 79 5.63 1.24 -8.90
CA THR A 79 4.48 1.97 -9.47
C THR A 79 3.52 2.41 -8.37
N ALA A 80 3.14 1.51 -7.46
CA ALA A 80 2.28 1.80 -6.32
C ALA A 80 2.87 2.91 -5.44
N ALA A 81 4.16 2.80 -5.10
CA ALA A 81 4.88 3.79 -4.31
C ALA A 81 4.91 5.16 -4.97
N ARG A 82 5.23 5.21 -6.27
CA ARG A 82 5.26 6.47 -7.02
C ARG A 82 3.91 7.16 -7.00
N GLU A 83 2.84 6.40 -7.20
CA GLU A 83 1.49 6.93 -7.23
C GLU A 83 1.01 7.37 -5.84
N TRP A 84 1.29 6.58 -4.80
CA TRP A 84 1.00 6.95 -3.41
C TRP A 84 1.58 8.34 -3.06
N LEU A 85 2.85 8.58 -3.41
CA LEU A 85 3.52 9.86 -3.18
C LEU A 85 2.88 11.05 -3.93
N THR A 86 2.05 10.80 -4.94
CA THR A 86 1.32 11.86 -5.65
C THR A 86 -0.07 12.14 -5.07
N VAL A 87 -0.64 11.21 -4.30
CA VAL A 87 -2.02 11.29 -3.81
C VAL A 87 -2.13 11.47 -2.29
N GLU A 88 -1.08 11.11 -1.53
CA GLU A 88 -1.08 11.23 -0.07
C GLU A 88 -1.47 12.64 0.39
N GLY A 89 -2.40 12.71 1.35
CA GLY A 89 -2.90 13.96 1.92
C GLY A 89 -4.15 14.50 1.20
N ASP A 90 -4.46 14.00 0.00
CA ASP A 90 -5.75 14.23 -0.66
C ASP A 90 -6.64 12.99 -0.49
N ARG A 91 -7.64 13.11 0.38
CA ARG A 91 -8.55 12.01 0.73
C ARG A 91 -9.29 11.43 -0.47
N GLU A 92 -9.66 12.26 -1.45
CA GLU A 92 -10.39 11.77 -2.63
C GLU A 92 -9.44 11.05 -3.60
N ALA A 93 -8.23 11.59 -3.77
CA ALA A 93 -7.19 10.94 -4.57
C ALA A 93 -6.71 9.62 -3.94
N GLU A 94 -6.51 9.59 -2.62
CA GLU A 94 -6.19 8.37 -1.85
C GLU A 94 -7.26 7.29 -2.08
N ALA A 95 -8.54 7.61 -1.91
CA ALA A 95 -9.62 6.65 -2.09
C ALA A 95 -9.68 6.06 -3.51
N ARG A 96 -9.43 6.89 -4.55
CA ARG A 96 -9.37 6.43 -5.95
C ARG A 96 -8.15 5.54 -6.20
N TYR A 97 -6.99 5.92 -5.67
CA TYR A 97 -5.76 5.13 -5.74
C TYR A 97 -5.96 3.74 -5.12
N LEU A 98 -6.47 3.69 -3.89
CA LEU A 98 -6.69 2.44 -3.15
C LEU A 98 -7.71 1.55 -3.87
N GLY A 99 -8.85 2.11 -4.28
CA GLY A 99 -9.89 1.35 -4.98
C GLY A 99 -9.41 0.76 -6.30
N ARG A 100 -8.60 1.50 -7.07
CA ARG A 100 -8.01 1.00 -8.32
C ARG A 100 -7.01 -0.11 -8.06
N TRP A 101 -6.09 0.08 -7.11
CA TRP A 101 -5.07 -0.93 -6.81
C TRP A 101 -5.67 -2.24 -6.31
N LEU A 102 -6.59 -2.17 -5.35
CA LEU A 102 -7.24 -3.37 -4.84
C LEU A 102 -8.04 -4.09 -5.92
N HIS A 103 -8.94 -3.38 -6.61
CA HIS A 103 -9.97 -4.07 -7.40
C HIS A 103 -9.59 -4.28 -8.86
N GLU A 104 -8.84 -3.36 -9.45
CA GLU A 104 -8.55 -3.39 -10.89
C GLU A 104 -7.16 -3.97 -11.17
N ILE A 105 -6.18 -3.73 -10.30
CA ILE A 105 -4.80 -4.19 -10.49
C ILE A 105 -4.57 -5.53 -9.79
N LEU A 106 -4.92 -5.62 -8.50
CA LEU A 106 -4.73 -6.84 -7.70
C LEU A 106 -5.93 -7.80 -7.73
N GLY A 107 -7.08 -7.33 -8.23
CA GLY A 107 -8.25 -8.18 -8.47
C GLY A 107 -9.04 -8.58 -7.21
N PHE A 108 -8.87 -7.90 -6.08
CA PHE A 108 -9.70 -8.09 -4.89
C PHE A 108 -11.18 -7.82 -5.22
N GLU A 109 -12.07 -8.67 -4.72
CA GLU A 109 -13.50 -8.47 -4.89
C GLU A 109 -13.94 -7.13 -4.28
N ARG A 110 -14.79 -6.40 -5.01
CA ARG A 110 -15.43 -5.21 -4.43
C ARG A 110 -16.43 -5.67 -3.38
N PRO A 111 -16.44 -5.07 -2.17
CA PRO A 111 -17.49 -5.36 -1.22
C PRO A 111 -18.84 -5.05 -1.87
N VAL A 112 -19.69 -6.08 -1.98
CA VAL A 112 -21.05 -5.93 -2.48
C VAL A 112 -21.77 -5.04 -1.46
N LEU A 113 -21.95 -3.76 -1.79
CA LEU A 113 -22.72 -2.82 -0.98
C LEU A 113 -24.09 -3.47 -0.71
N ARG A 114 -24.27 -4.03 0.49
CA ARG A 114 -25.60 -4.34 1.01
C ARG A 114 -26.25 -2.99 1.30
N GLN A 115 -27.05 -2.53 0.35
CA GLN A 115 -28.03 -1.49 0.61
C GLN A 115 -29.02 -2.07 1.62
N THR A 116 -28.86 -1.71 2.90
CA THR A 116 -29.89 -1.83 3.93
C THR A 116 -30.45 -0.47 4.23
#